data_AF-C5KG44-F1
#
_entry.id   AF-C5KG44-F1
#
_cell.length_a   1.000
_cell.length_b   1.000
_cell.length_c   1.000
_cell.angle_alpha   90.00
_cell.angle_beta   90.00
_cell.angle_gamma   90.00
#
_symmetry.space_group_name_H-M   'P 1'
#
loop_
_entity.id
_entity.type
_entity.pdbx_description
1 polymer ?
#
loop_
_entity_poly.entity_id
_entity_poly.type
_entity_poly.pdbx_seq_one_letter_code
_entity_poly.pdbx_strand_id
1 'polypeptide(L)'
;MVTLRHPKYPKASCDVYVYGAHVARWTDREGNSNLYLSPIADYGNGKAMRGGVPVCWPQFAGNGPFQKHGFARNTEWELDSYSTEEDPCDTAIMFFCSKATALN
;
A
#
# COMPACT_ATOMS: atom_id res chain seq x y z
N MET A 1 9.97 2.28 -0.50
CA MET A 1 8.91 2.94 0.27
C MET A 1 8.84 4.39 -0.17
N VAL A 2 7.64 4.94 -0.27
CA VAL A 2 7.35 6.35 -0.57
C VAL A 2 6.66 6.94 0.65
N THR A 3 7.10 8.12 1.09
CA THR A 3 6.42 8.87 2.17
C THR A 3 5.84 10.16 1.58
N LEU A 4 4.53 10.30 1.67
CA LEU A 4 3.81 11.54 1.39
C LEU A 4 3.77 12.43 2.63
N ARG A 5 3.90 13.74 2.44
CA ARG A 5 3.77 14.74 3.50
C ARG A 5 2.88 15.87 3.00
N HIS A 6 1.93 16.30 3.82
CA HIS A 6 1.07 17.41 3.45
C HIS A 6 1.85 18.74 3.60
N PRO A 7 1.86 19.63 2.59
CA PRO A 7 2.67 20.86 2.64
C PRO A 7 2.22 21.83 3.76
N LYS A 8 0.91 21.96 3.97
CA LYS A 8 0.30 22.82 5.01
C LYS A 8 0.25 22.21 6.42
N TYR A 9 0.28 20.88 6.55
CA TYR A 9 0.07 20.17 7.82
C TYR A 9 1.28 19.27 8.08
N PRO A 10 2.34 19.77 8.73
CA PRO A 10 3.63 19.05 8.85
C PRO A 10 3.55 17.69 9.55
N LYS A 11 2.50 17.46 10.34
CA LYS A 11 2.24 16.17 11.00
C LYS A 11 1.56 15.15 10.09
N ALA A 12 0.79 15.61 9.10
CA ALA A 12 0.05 14.74 8.21
C ALA A 12 1.00 14.05 7.23
N SER A 13 0.96 12.72 7.21
CA SER A 13 1.82 11.92 6.34
C SER A 13 1.21 10.56 6.04
N CYS A 14 1.72 9.92 4.99
CA CYS A 14 1.33 8.58 4.59
C CYS A 14 2.56 7.82 4.10
N ASP A 15 2.79 6.60 4.59
CA ASP A 15 3.88 5.74 4.11
C ASP A 15 3.31 4.60 3.29
N VAL A 16 3.82 4.45 2.07
CA VAL A 16 3.41 3.43 1.10
C VAL A 16 4.63 2.59 0.71
N TYR A 17 4.55 1.28 0.91
CA TYR A 17 5.58 0.35 0.47
C TYR A 17 5.32 -0.04 -0.98
N VAL A 18 6.38 -0.03 -1.81
CA VAL A 18 6.33 -0.51 -3.19
C VAL A 18 5.98 -2.00 -3.25
N TYR A 19 6.46 -2.78 -2.28
CA TYR A 19 5.98 -4.13 -2.08
C TYR A 19 4.49 -4.14 -1.68
N GLY A 20 3.66 -4.67 -2.56
CA GLY A 20 2.22 -4.76 -2.41
C GLY A 20 1.43 -3.46 -2.64
N ALA A 21 2.09 -2.37 -3.07
CA ALA A 21 1.52 -1.01 -3.04
C ALA A 21 0.84 -0.72 -1.68
N HIS A 22 1.52 -1.13 -0.60
CA HIS A 22 0.91 -1.33 0.70
C HIS A 22 0.97 -0.05 1.54
N VAL A 23 -0.17 0.57 1.83
CA VAL A 23 -0.25 1.70 2.76
C VAL A 23 -0.02 1.18 4.18
N ALA A 24 1.14 1.46 4.75
CA ALA A 24 1.55 0.94 6.06
C ALA A 24 1.19 1.89 7.20
N ARG A 25 1.21 3.20 6.95
CA ARG A 25 0.90 4.24 7.93
C ARG A 25 0.11 5.37 7.28
N TRP A 26 -0.85 5.89 8.02
CA TRP A 26 -1.51 7.16 7.73
C TRP A 26 -1.61 7.96 9.04
N THR A 27 -1.05 9.16 9.01
CA THR A 27 -1.07 10.11 10.12
C THR A 27 -1.88 11.33 9.70
N ASP A 28 -2.90 11.68 10.51
CA ASP A 28 -3.73 12.86 10.26
C ASP A 28 -3.01 14.18 10.59
N ARG A 29 -3.71 15.30 10.40
CA ARG A 29 -3.17 16.64 10.65
C ARG A 29 -2.89 16.92 12.13
N GLU A 30 -3.60 16.25 13.03
CA GLU A 30 -3.40 16.34 14.48
C GLU A 30 -2.16 15.53 14.93
N GLY A 31 -1.76 14.53 14.14
CA GLY A 31 -0.63 13.65 14.38
C GLY A 31 -1.03 12.25 14.86
N ASN A 32 -2.31 11.88 14.80
CA ASN A 32 -2.77 10.55 15.20
C ASN A 32 -2.50 9.53 14.10
N SER A 33 -2.05 8.33 14.50
CA SER A 33 -1.89 7.20 13.58
C SER A 33 -3.24 6.49 13.41
N ASN A 34 -3.76 6.47 12.19
CA ASN A 34 -5.08 5.95 11.87
C ASN A 34 -5.09 4.50 11.38
N LEU A 35 -3.90 3.93 11.13
CA LEU A 35 -3.77 2.53 10.71
C LEU A 35 -2.98 1.74 11.74
N TYR A 36 -3.48 0.55 12.08
CA TYR A 36 -2.72 -0.43 12.83
C TYR A 36 -1.71 -1.10 11.91
N LEU A 37 -0.43 -1.09 12.28
CA LEU A 37 0.60 -1.94 11.72
C LEU A 37 1.17 -2.82 12.81
N SER A 38 1.42 -4.09 12.51
CA SER A 38 1.93 -4.98 13.53
C SER A 38 3.38 -4.63 13.93
N PRO A 39 3.74 -4.64 15.23
CA PRO A 39 5.12 -4.34 15.67
C PRO A 39 6.17 -5.33 15.18
N ILE A 40 5.74 -6.51 14.76
CA ILE A 40 6.59 -7.57 14.17
C ILE A 40 6.19 -7.85 12.72
N ALA A 41 5.67 -6.84 12.02
CA ALA A 41 5.33 -6.97 10.61
C ALA A 41 6.60 -7.25 9.79
N ASP A 42 6.56 -8.35 9.06
CA ASP A 42 7.57 -8.78 8.08
C ASP A 42 6.91 -8.79 6.69
N TYR A 43 7.70 -8.58 5.64
CA TYR A 43 7.23 -8.55 4.24
C TYR A 43 8.37 -8.97 3.30
N GLY A 44 8.01 -9.34 2.06
CA GLY A 44 8.95 -9.92 1.11
C GLY A 44 8.97 -11.45 1.17
N ASN A 45 9.76 -12.08 0.31
CA ASN A 45 9.82 -13.54 0.15
C ASN A 45 8.42 -14.19 0.00
N GLY A 46 7.52 -13.51 -0.71
CA GLY A 46 6.14 -13.97 -0.91
C GLY A 46 5.22 -13.79 0.30
N LYS A 47 5.65 -13.13 1.39
CA LYS A 47 4.80 -12.81 2.55
C LYS A 47 4.18 -11.42 2.43
N ALA A 48 2.93 -11.26 2.83
CA ALA A 48 2.24 -9.98 2.89
C ALA A 48 2.44 -9.31 4.26
N MET A 49 2.52 -7.98 4.28
CA MET A 49 2.61 -7.20 5.51
C MET A 49 1.32 -7.33 6.35
N ARG A 50 1.46 -7.39 7.68
CA ARG A 50 0.32 -7.49 8.62
C ARG A 50 -0.05 -6.12 9.19
N GLY A 51 -1.25 -5.65 8.86
CA GLY A 51 -1.75 -4.32 9.19
C GLY A 51 -1.74 -3.40 7.97
N GLY A 52 -2.01 -2.11 8.15
CA GLY A 52 -2.14 -1.15 7.06
C GLY A 52 -3.30 -1.51 6.12
N VAL A 53 -3.10 -1.28 4.81
CA VAL A 53 -4.11 -1.52 3.76
C VAL A 53 -3.56 -2.50 2.71
N PRO A 54 -3.77 -3.81 2.87
CA PRO A 54 -3.33 -4.81 1.89
C PRO A 54 -4.25 -4.88 0.66
N VAL A 55 -3.66 -4.91 -0.53
CA VAL A 55 -4.39 -5.10 -1.79
C VAL A 55 -4.70 -6.59 -2.03
N CYS A 56 -5.98 -6.96 -1.97
CA CYS A 56 -6.45 -8.32 -2.25
C CYS A 56 -6.86 -8.44 -3.72
N TRP A 57 -5.97 -8.95 -4.58
CA TRP A 57 -6.22 -9.07 -6.03
C TRP A 57 -5.32 -10.15 -6.66
N PRO A 58 -5.80 -10.90 -7.67
CA PRO A 58 -7.13 -10.85 -8.31
C PRO A 58 -8.22 -11.62 -7.56
N GLN A 59 -7.92 -12.14 -6.37
CA GLN A 59 -8.82 -13.00 -5.63
C GLN A 59 -9.05 -12.46 -4.22
N PHE A 60 -10.28 -12.57 -3.73
CA PHE A 60 -10.60 -12.37 -2.32
C PHE A 60 -10.75 -13.72 -1.61
N ALA A 61 -10.29 -13.80 -0.36
CA ALA A 61 -10.25 -15.03 0.42
C ALA A 61 -9.61 -16.19 -0.39
N GLY A 62 -10.15 -17.40 -0.27
CA GLY A 62 -9.75 -18.57 -1.07
C GLY A 62 -10.69 -18.85 -2.24
N ASN A 63 -11.40 -17.84 -2.74
CA ASN A 63 -12.51 -18.04 -3.68
C ASN A 63 -12.03 -18.09 -5.15
N GLY A 64 -11.06 -18.95 -5.45
CA GLY A 64 -10.53 -19.12 -6.80
C GLY A 64 -9.20 -19.88 -6.83
N PRO A 65 -8.52 -19.91 -8.00
CA PRO A 65 -7.33 -20.72 -8.22
C PRO A 65 -6.04 -20.13 -7.64
N PHE A 66 -6.06 -18.88 -7.20
CA PHE A 66 -4.87 -18.22 -6.66
C PHE A 66 -4.72 -18.45 -5.16
N GLN A 67 -3.55 -18.11 -4.61
CA GLN A 67 -3.33 -18.07 -3.17
C GLN A 67 -4.36 -17.18 -2.46
N LYS A 68 -4.52 -17.36 -1.14
CA LYS A 68 -5.48 -16.58 -0.35
C LYS A 68 -5.22 -15.06 -0.50
N HIS A 69 -6.24 -14.34 -0.94
CA HIS A 69 -6.22 -12.90 -1.28
C HIS A 69 -5.39 -12.52 -2.53
N GLY A 70 -5.12 -13.47 -3.40
CA GLY A 70 -4.32 -13.24 -4.61
C GLY A 70 -2.85 -12.91 -4.28
N PHE A 71 -2.12 -12.40 -5.27
CA PHE A 71 -0.67 -12.18 -5.19
C PHE A 71 -0.25 -10.71 -5.17
N ALA A 72 -1.18 -9.78 -5.40
CA ALA A 72 -0.92 -8.34 -5.46
C ALA A 72 -0.11 -7.82 -4.26
N ARG A 73 -0.57 -8.10 -3.03
CA ARG A 73 0.08 -7.72 -1.76
C ARG A 73 1.40 -8.45 -1.46
N ASN A 74 1.82 -9.40 -2.29
CA ASN A 74 3.01 -10.23 -2.12
C ASN A 74 4.04 -10.01 -3.25
N THR A 75 3.89 -8.92 -3.99
CA THR A 75 4.64 -8.64 -5.22
C THR A 75 5.27 -7.25 -5.14
N GLU A 76 6.40 -7.04 -5.80
CA GLU A 76 6.99 -5.70 -5.97
C GLU A 76 6.20 -4.92 -7.02
N TRP A 77 5.76 -3.70 -6.67
CA TRP A 77 5.12 -2.78 -7.61
C TRP A 77 6.10 -1.68 -8.00
N GLU A 78 5.89 -1.13 -9.18
CA GLU A 78 6.63 0.03 -9.65
C GLU A 78 5.78 1.28 -9.46
N LEU A 79 6.40 2.35 -9.00
CA LEU A 79 5.79 3.67 -8.96
C LEU A 79 5.72 4.18 -10.40
N ASP A 80 4.52 4.35 -10.93
CA ASP A 80 4.31 4.80 -12.29
C ASP A 80 4.25 6.33 -12.35
N SER A 81 3.35 6.92 -11.57
CA SER A 81 3.10 8.35 -11.59
C SER A 81 2.51 8.83 -10.26
N TYR A 82 2.59 10.14 -10.02
CA TYR A 82 1.90 10.79 -8.91
C TYR A 82 1.40 12.16 -9.35
N SER A 83 0.30 12.60 -8.76
CA SER A 83 -0.24 13.95 -8.94
C SER A 83 -0.68 14.52 -7.60
N THR A 84 -0.67 15.85 -7.53
CA THR A 84 -1.12 16.61 -6.36
C THR A 84 -1.99 17.75 -6.84
N GLU A 85 -3.17 17.89 -6.27
CA GLU A 85 -4.05 19.04 -6.50
C GLU A 85 -3.91 20.05 -5.35
N GLU A 86 -4.17 21.32 -5.62
CA GLU A 86 -4.22 22.36 -4.59
C GLU A 86 -5.60 22.42 -3.94
N ASP A 87 -5.60 22.56 -2.60
CA ASP A 87 -6.70 22.74 -1.65
C ASP A 87 -8.14 22.31 -2.12
N PRO A 88 -8.67 21.16 -1.63
CA PRO A 88 -8.03 20.23 -0.72
C PRO A 88 -6.81 19.57 -1.38
N CYS A 89 -5.75 19.36 -0.60
CA CYS A 89 -4.54 18.69 -1.11
C CYS A 89 -4.83 17.20 -1.30
N ASP A 90 -5.37 16.86 -2.46
CA ASP A 90 -5.55 15.49 -2.88
C ASP A 90 -4.25 15.03 -3.56
N THR A 91 -3.64 13.99 -3.02
CA THR A 91 -2.46 13.35 -3.61
C THR A 91 -2.85 11.97 -4.12
N ALA A 92 -2.74 11.76 -5.42
CA ALA A 92 -2.87 10.45 -6.02
C ALA A 92 -1.48 9.87 -6.29
N ILE A 93 -1.26 8.62 -5.87
CA ILE A 93 -0.11 7.83 -6.30
C ILE A 93 -0.61 6.65 -7.11
N MET A 94 -0.07 6.48 -8.30
CA MET A 94 -0.34 5.35 -9.17
C MET A 94 0.82 4.36 -9.09
N PHE A 95 0.50 3.12 -8.73
CA PHE A 95 1.44 2.01 -8.79
C PHE A 95 0.96 1.03 -9.86
N PHE A 96 1.91 0.48 -10.62
CA PHE A 96 1.67 -0.59 -11.56
C PHE A 96 2.32 -1.89 -11.08
N CYS A 97 1.57 -2.98 -11.12
CA CYS A 97 2.06 -4.33 -10.83
C CYS A 97 2.35 -5.04 -12.15
N SER A 98 3.64 -5.15 -12.53
CA SER A 98 4.05 -5.76 -13.80
C SER A 98 3.96 -7.28 -13.82
N LYS A 99 3.81 -7.94 -12.66
CA LYS A 99 3.67 -9.40 -12.61
C LYS A 99 2.25 -9.84 -12.93
N ALA A 100 2.02 -10.12 -14.20
CA ALA A 100 1.08 -11.16 -14.60
C ALA A 100 1.74 -12.53 -14.32
N THR A 101 1.86 -12.93 -13.05
CA THR A 101 2.22 -14.33 -12.76
C THR A 101 0.98 -15.18 -13.03
N ALA A 102 0.98 -15.75 -14.24
CA ALA A 102 0.04 -16.75 -14.70
C ALA A 102 -0.13 -17.87 -13.68
N LEU A 103 -1.33 -18.43 -13.71
CA LEU A 103 -1.75 -19.65 -13.03
C LEU A 103 -0.62 -20.68 -13.03
N ASN A 104 -0.27 -21.19 -11.85
CA ASN A 104 0.34 -22.53 -11.76
C ASN A 104 -0.74 -23.56 -12.05
#